data_AF-A0A6G1LD54-F1
#
_entry.id   AF-A0A6G1LD54-F1
#
_cell.length_a   1.000
_cell.length_b   1.000
_cell.length_c   1.000
_cell.angle_alpha   90.00
_cell.angle_beta   90.00
_cell.angle_gamma   90.00
#
_symmetry.space_group_name_H-M   'P 1'
#
loop_
_entity.id
_entity.type
_entity.pdbx_description
1 polymer ?
#
loop_
_entity_poly.entity_id
_entity_poly.type
_entity_poly.pdbx_seq_one_letter_code
_entity_poly.pdbx_strand_id
1 'polypeptide(L)'
;MISTVTGDSGRVYTNGTLIRRHPQNRELDVYKAESAGQSFILKHVTEHLFRISQQIADDFKSTERLRVHTDVNKKDSILVYLYSRDTLLTLMRNDPDFPPQERLKIMRAVAVAVAELHAKGWIHADMLPEAQTGLTGRASDVYSLGLVLFLLDNYQDLLKAGITAEQEVLTRHFAYSGPVPENLYTSIPDEAWKTALRNAAQAADMEVAVRPGLRLRIWGQQMTEPTLDLLSGTNNLDPEARLTIRQVLEHPFWEDAASD
;
A
#
# COMPACT_ATOMS: atom_id res chain seq x y z
N MET A 1 8.64 -2.87 29.36
CA MET A 1 9.63 -1.80 29.12
C MET A 1 10.89 -2.51 28.68
N ILE A 2 11.34 -2.31 27.44
CA ILE A 2 12.64 -2.83 27.00
C ILE A 2 13.68 -1.86 27.54
N SER A 3 14.56 -2.33 28.44
CA SER A 3 15.56 -1.47 29.08
C SER A 3 16.63 -1.03 28.08
N THR A 4 17.18 -1.99 27.33
CA THR A 4 18.25 -1.76 26.37
C THR A 4 18.27 -2.88 25.31
N VAL A 5 18.44 -2.53 24.03
CA VAL A 5 18.73 -3.48 22.95
C VAL A 5 20.08 -3.10 22.35
N THR A 6 20.95 -4.08 22.13
CA THR A 6 22.19 -3.89 21.36
C THR A 6 21.99 -4.54 20.00
N GLY A 7 22.18 -3.77 18.94
CA GLY A 7 22.17 -4.30 17.59
C GLY A 7 23.50 -4.95 17.22
N ASP A 8 23.48 -5.73 16.15
CA ASP A 8 24.61 -6.41 15.55
C ASP A 8 25.68 -5.41 15.06
N SER A 9 25.30 -4.16 14.77
CA SER A 9 26.26 -3.08 14.52
C SER A 9 27.04 -2.62 15.76
N GLY A 10 26.74 -3.17 16.95
CA GLY A 10 27.24 -2.71 18.25
C GLY A 10 26.55 -1.45 18.78
N ARG A 11 25.59 -0.88 18.03
CA ARG A 11 24.81 0.28 18.48
C ARG A 11 23.87 -0.13 19.61
N VAL A 12 23.76 0.73 20.62
CA VAL A 12 22.89 0.52 21.77
C VAL A 12 21.67 1.43 21.66
N TYR A 13 20.48 0.84 21.81
CA TYR A 13 19.18 1.49 21.75
C TYR A 13 18.52 1.45 23.13
N THR A 14 18.14 2.60 23.66
CA THR A 14 17.59 2.74 25.02
C THR A 14 16.23 3.45 25.00
N ASN A 15 15.59 3.58 26.16
CA ASN A 15 14.33 4.31 26.34
C ASN A 15 13.17 3.76 25.50
N GLY A 16 13.02 2.44 25.46
CA GLY A 16 11.99 1.74 24.70
C GLY A 16 10.56 2.12 25.13
N THR A 17 9.90 2.97 24.34
CA THR A 17 8.50 3.38 24.48
C THR A 17 7.62 2.54 23.55
N LEU A 18 6.60 1.88 24.10
CA LEU A 18 5.67 1.09 23.29
C LEU A 18 4.88 2.00 22.33
N ILE A 19 4.95 1.74 21.02
CA ILE A 19 4.20 2.49 20.01
C ILE A 19 3.03 1.69 19.41
N ARG A 20 3.16 0.36 19.37
CA ARG A 20 2.09 -0.52 18.89
C ARG A 20 2.14 -1.84 19.63
N ARG A 21 0.99 -2.23 20.19
CA ARG A 21 0.80 -3.56 20.79
C ARG A 21 0.41 -4.55 19.69
N HIS A 22 1.03 -5.72 19.68
CA HIS A 22 0.58 -6.81 18.83
C HIS A 22 -0.74 -7.37 19.38
N PRO A 23 -1.74 -7.67 18.54
CA PRO A 23 -3.07 -8.03 19.06
C PRO A 23 -3.08 -9.36 19.83
N GLN A 24 -2.24 -10.32 19.44
CA GLN A 24 -2.20 -11.66 20.07
C GLN A 24 -0.91 -12.02 20.82
N ASN A 25 0.23 -11.37 20.54
CA ASN A 25 1.54 -11.80 21.04
C ASN A 25 2.39 -10.61 21.43
N ARG A 26 2.46 -10.33 22.73
CA ARG A 26 3.16 -9.16 23.28
C ARG A 26 4.67 -9.18 23.06
N GLU A 27 5.26 -10.33 22.74
CA GLU A 27 6.68 -10.42 22.36
C GLU A 27 6.96 -9.76 21.00
N LEU A 28 5.92 -9.58 20.18
CA LEU A 28 5.98 -8.92 18.87
C LEU A 28 5.54 -7.44 18.94
N ASP A 29 5.49 -6.86 20.14
CA ASP A 29 5.24 -5.44 20.34
C ASP A 29 6.31 -4.59 19.64
N VAL A 30 5.90 -3.42 19.14
CA VAL A 30 6.78 -2.48 18.45
C VAL A 30 7.11 -1.32 19.38
N TYR A 31 8.39 -1.01 19.51
CA TYR A 31 8.88 0.03 20.40
C TYR A 31 9.60 1.12 19.63
N LYS A 32 9.47 2.36 20.10
CA LYS A 32 10.36 3.46 19.75
C LYS A 32 11.49 3.53 20.77
N ALA A 33 12.72 3.63 20.30
CA ALA A 33 13.91 3.74 21.14
C ALA A 33 14.80 4.89 20.66
N GLU A 34 15.77 5.29 21.48
CA GLU A 34 16.71 6.37 21.18
C GLU A 34 18.14 5.82 21.13
N SER A 35 18.96 6.37 20.23
CA SER A 35 20.39 6.10 20.16
C SER A 35 21.12 7.28 19.52
N ALA A 36 22.17 7.79 20.18
CA ALA A 36 22.97 8.92 19.70
C ALA A 36 22.15 10.16 19.29
N GLY A 37 21.08 10.47 20.03
CA GLY A 37 20.20 11.62 19.75
C GLY A 37 19.22 11.42 18.59
N GLN A 38 19.14 10.21 18.03
CA GLN A 38 18.18 9.85 16.99
C GLN A 38 17.20 8.79 17.48
N SER A 39 15.96 8.87 16.99
CA SER A 39 14.92 7.90 17.29
C SER A 39 14.91 6.74 16.29
N PHE A 40 14.61 5.55 16.79
CA PHE A 40 14.53 4.29 16.05
C PHE A 40 13.28 3.52 16.40
N ILE A 41 12.87 2.62 15.52
CA ILE A 41 11.84 1.62 15.76
C ILE A 41 12.49 0.26 15.95
N LEU A 42 12.20 -0.39 17.06
CA LEU A 42 12.53 -1.77 17.35
C LEU A 42 11.28 -2.62 17.06
N LYS A 43 11.35 -3.40 15.98
CA LYS A 43 10.27 -4.28 15.55
C LYS A 43 10.67 -5.73 15.81
N HIS A 44 10.11 -6.32 16.86
CA HIS A 44 10.19 -7.76 17.06
C HIS A 44 9.36 -8.47 15.98
N VAL A 45 9.95 -9.51 15.40
CA VAL A 45 9.30 -10.32 14.38
C VAL A 45 9.58 -11.80 14.65
N THR A 46 8.81 -12.67 14.03
CA THR A 46 9.14 -14.10 14.04
C THR A 46 10.44 -14.36 13.28
N GLU A 47 11.14 -15.44 13.61
CA GLU A 47 12.39 -15.83 12.93
C GLU A 47 12.22 -15.95 11.40
N HIS A 48 11.07 -16.47 10.95
CA HIS A 48 10.73 -16.55 9.53
C HIS A 48 10.70 -15.18 8.85
N LEU A 49 10.00 -14.21 9.45
CA LEU A 49 9.94 -12.84 8.93
C LEU A 49 11.27 -12.11 9.05
N PHE A 50 12.05 -12.40 10.09
CA PHE A 50 13.41 -11.86 10.25
C PHE A 50 14.32 -12.30 9.10
N ARG A 51 14.30 -13.59 8.75
CA ARG A 51 15.06 -14.14 7.62
C ARG A 51 14.66 -13.50 6.29
N ILE A 52 13.35 -13.39 6.02
CA ILE A 52 12.85 -12.74 4.78
C ILE A 52 13.30 -11.27 4.74
N SER A 53 13.20 -10.55 5.86
CA SER A 53 13.58 -9.14 5.93
C SER A 53 15.07 -8.93 5.67
N GLN A 54 15.93 -9.85 6.13
CA GLN A 54 17.36 -9.83 5.80
C GLN A 54 17.61 -10.07 4.31
N GLN A 55 16.90 -11.01 3.68
CA GLN A 55 17.01 -11.25 2.23
C GLN A 55 16.64 -10.01 1.42
N ILE A 56 15.53 -9.35 1.79
CA ILE A 56 15.12 -8.08 1.17
C ILE A 56 16.22 -7.03 1.39
N ALA A 57 16.73 -6.86 2.60
CA ALA A 57 17.80 -5.88 2.84
C ALA A 57 19.06 -6.16 2.02
N ASP A 58 19.45 -7.42 1.84
CA ASP A 58 20.58 -7.82 1.00
C ASP A 58 20.35 -7.48 -0.48
N ASP A 59 19.15 -7.74 -0.98
CA ASP A 59 18.78 -7.40 -2.35
C ASP A 59 18.69 -5.89 -2.57
N PHE A 60 18.40 -5.10 -1.54
CA PHE A 60 18.11 -3.67 -1.65
C PHE A 60 19.12 -2.76 -0.93
N LYS A 61 20.35 -3.24 -0.66
CA LYS A 61 21.41 -2.47 0.03
C LYS A 61 21.69 -1.07 -0.53
N SER A 62 21.44 -0.86 -1.82
CA SER A 62 21.79 0.38 -2.52
C SER A 62 20.59 1.28 -2.86
N THR A 63 19.36 0.90 -2.55
CA THR A 63 18.19 1.74 -2.87
C THR A 63 17.85 2.67 -1.70
N GLU A 64 17.61 3.93 -2.02
CA GLU A 64 17.12 4.93 -1.08
C GLU A 64 15.59 4.96 -1.01
N ARG A 65 14.91 4.21 -1.91
CA ARG A 65 13.45 4.28 -2.10
C ARG A 65 12.68 3.24 -1.27
N LEU A 66 13.34 2.14 -0.92
CA LEU A 66 12.77 1.11 -0.05
C LEU A 66 13.31 1.25 1.36
N ARG A 67 12.39 1.38 2.33
CA ARG A 67 12.74 1.41 3.73
C ARG A 67 13.11 0.00 4.22
N VAL A 68 14.40 -0.27 4.27
CA VAL A 68 14.95 -1.47 4.91
C VAL A 68 15.41 -1.15 6.34
N HIS A 69 15.63 -2.20 7.14
CA HIS A 69 16.18 -2.02 8.48
C HIS A 69 17.62 -1.53 8.39
N THR A 70 18.02 -0.64 9.29
CA THR A 70 19.36 -0.04 9.36
C THR A 70 20.31 -0.81 10.27
N ASP A 71 19.75 -1.67 11.13
CA ASP A 71 20.47 -2.55 12.05
C ASP A 71 19.53 -3.70 12.45
N VAL A 72 20.07 -4.73 13.10
CA VAL A 72 19.31 -5.88 13.57
C VAL A 72 19.82 -6.34 14.93
N ASN A 73 19.03 -7.10 15.67
CA ASN A 73 19.55 -7.99 16.72
C ASN A 73 19.12 -9.41 16.34
N LYS A 74 20.08 -10.22 15.91
CA LYS A 74 19.79 -11.58 15.44
C LYS A 74 19.31 -12.52 16.54
N LYS A 75 19.85 -12.34 17.76
CA LYS A 75 19.53 -13.19 18.91
C LYS A 75 18.04 -13.16 19.24
N ASP A 76 17.45 -11.97 19.20
CA ASP A 76 16.07 -11.71 19.62
C ASP A 76 15.14 -11.41 18.43
N SER A 77 15.60 -11.64 17.19
CA SER A 77 14.86 -11.38 15.94
C SER A 77 14.27 -9.96 15.87
N ILE A 78 15.09 -8.95 16.17
CA ILE A 78 14.68 -7.54 16.13
C ILE A 78 15.19 -6.88 14.86
N LEU A 79 14.29 -6.26 14.12
CA LEU A 79 14.63 -5.37 13.02
C LEU A 79 14.62 -3.93 13.53
N VAL A 80 15.69 -3.18 13.26
CA VAL A 80 15.80 -1.79 13.68
C VAL A 80 15.64 -0.88 12.48
N TYR A 81 14.72 0.07 12.55
CA TYR A 81 14.49 1.06 11.50
C TYR A 81 14.71 2.46 12.04
N LEU A 82 15.22 3.37 11.20
CA LEU A 82 15.16 4.80 11.50
C LEU A 82 13.70 5.22 11.72
N TYR A 83 13.43 6.04 12.74
CA TYR A 83 12.09 6.52 13.03
C TYR A 83 11.61 7.53 11.96
N SER A 84 10.42 7.32 11.43
CA SER A 84 9.69 8.30 10.62
C SER A 84 8.57 8.89 11.46
N ARG A 85 8.46 10.21 11.50
CA ARG A 85 7.48 10.90 12.35
C ARG A 85 6.04 10.67 11.89
N ASP A 86 5.82 10.68 10.58
CA ASP A 86 4.49 10.67 9.98
C ASP A 86 4.39 9.57 8.90
N THR A 87 3.15 9.20 8.59
CA THR A 87 2.82 8.39 7.40
C THR A 87 2.28 9.31 6.30
N LEU A 88 2.26 8.83 5.04
CA LEU A 88 1.63 9.57 3.95
C LEU A 88 0.16 9.91 4.27
N LEU A 89 -0.59 8.98 4.86
CA LEU A 89 -1.97 9.21 5.29
C LEU A 89 -2.07 10.32 6.35
N THR A 90 -1.18 10.31 7.34
CA THR A 90 -1.12 11.36 8.37
C THR A 90 -0.76 12.72 7.75
N LEU A 91 0.17 12.74 6.79
CA LEU A 91 0.55 13.96 6.07
C LEU A 91 -0.66 14.54 5.32
N MET A 92 -1.37 13.74 4.53
CA MET A 92 -2.55 14.20 3.79
C MET A 92 -3.72 14.63 4.70
N ARG A 93 -3.84 14.02 5.88
CA ARG A 93 -4.83 14.42 6.90
C ARG A 93 -4.53 15.79 7.49
N ASN A 94 -3.26 16.02 7.82
CA ASN A 94 -2.83 17.20 8.55
C ASN A 94 -2.54 18.39 7.62
N ASP A 95 -2.29 18.13 6.33
CA ASP A 95 -2.04 19.14 5.31
C ASP A 95 -2.94 18.91 4.08
N PRO A 96 -4.22 19.33 4.13
CA PRO A 96 -5.16 19.22 3.01
C PRO A 96 -4.67 19.88 1.72
N ASP A 97 -3.88 20.93 1.86
CA ASP A 97 -3.37 21.77 0.77
C ASP A 97 -1.98 21.30 0.31
N PHE A 98 -1.54 20.10 0.72
CA PHE A 98 -0.23 19.57 0.36
C PHE A 98 -0.03 19.64 -1.17
N PRO A 99 1.07 20.21 -1.68
CA PRO A 99 1.16 20.61 -3.08
C PRO A 99 0.95 19.43 -4.06
N PRO A 100 0.11 19.57 -5.10
CA PRO A 100 -0.12 18.50 -6.09
C PRO A 100 1.17 17.97 -6.72
N GLN A 101 2.12 18.85 -7.05
CA GLN A 101 3.43 18.47 -7.59
C GLN A 101 4.26 17.60 -6.62
N GLU A 102 4.14 17.82 -5.31
CA GLU A 102 4.80 16.97 -4.31
C GLU A 102 4.10 15.61 -4.16
N ARG A 103 2.76 15.56 -4.32
CA ARG A 103 2.02 14.29 -4.40
C ARG A 103 2.53 13.46 -5.58
N LEU A 104 2.69 14.07 -6.76
CA LEU A 104 3.20 13.41 -7.96
C LEU A 104 4.62 12.85 -7.77
N LYS A 105 5.51 13.59 -7.10
CA LYS A 105 6.85 13.10 -6.76
C LYS A 105 6.79 11.87 -5.85
N ILE A 106 5.94 11.89 -4.82
CA ILE A 106 5.74 10.75 -3.92
C ILE A 106 5.20 9.55 -4.71
N MET A 107 4.18 9.76 -5.54
CA MET A 107 3.55 8.70 -6.35
C MET A 107 4.57 8.06 -7.30
N ARG A 108 5.37 8.87 -7.99
CA ARG A 108 6.42 8.36 -8.88
C ARG A 108 7.52 7.61 -8.10
N ALA A 109 7.91 8.11 -6.94
CA ALA A 109 8.89 7.43 -6.08
C ALA A 109 8.40 6.06 -5.62
N VAL A 110 7.13 5.94 -5.22
CA VAL A 110 6.49 4.66 -4.87
C VAL A 110 6.44 3.73 -6.09
N ALA A 111 6.03 4.23 -7.26
CA ALA A 111 5.97 3.41 -8.48
C ALA A 111 7.35 2.86 -8.87
N VAL A 112 8.41 3.66 -8.77
CA VAL A 112 9.78 3.22 -9.01
C VAL A 112 10.21 2.17 -7.97
N ALA A 113 9.89 2.36 -6.69
CA ALA A 113 10.21 1.39 -5.65
C ALA A 113 9.51 0.03 -5.89
N VAL A 114 8.25 0.04 -6.34
CA VAL A 114 7.52 -1.18 -6.74
C VAL A 114 8.19 -1.84 -7.96
N ALA A 115 8.64 -1.05 -8.94
CA ALA A 115 9.36 -1.58 -10.09
C ALA A 115 10.69 -2.25 -9.68
N GLU A 116 11.42 -1.67 -8.74
CA GLU A 116 12.64 -2.26 -8.17
C GLU A 116 12.35 -3.60 -7.46
N LEU A 117 11.26 -3.67 -6.67
CA LEU A 117 10.80 -4.92 -6.06
C LEU A 117 10.54 -5.98 -7.14
N HIS A 118 9.72 -5.63 -8.13
CA HIS A 118 9.31 -6.55 -9.18
C HIS A 118 10.49 -7.05 -10.00
N ALA A 119 11.45 -6.18 -10.32
CA ALA A 119 12.66 -6.52 -11.08
C ALA A 119 13.51 -7.60 -10.38
N LYS A 120 13.47 -7.67 -9.05
CA LYS A 120 14.16 -8.69 -8.24
C LYS A 120 13.28 -9.88 -7.86
N GLY A 121 12.05 -9.94 -8.39
CA GLY A 121 11.11 -11.03 -8.10
C GLY A 121 10.37 -10.89 -6.77
N TRP A 122 10.49 -9.76 -6.09
CA TRP A 122 9.72 -9.44 -4.89
C TRP A 122 8.36 -8.83 -5.25
N ILE A 123 7.39 -9.06 -4.36
CA ILE A 123 6.03 -8.51 -4.42
C ILE A 123 5.74 -7.91 -3.04
N HIS A 124 5.17 -6.71 -2.98
CA HIS A 124 4.85 -6.04 -1.71
C HIS A 124 3.69 -6.76 -0.99
N ALA A 125 2.66 -7.18 -1.75
CA ALA A 125 1.60 -8.11 -1.34
C ALA A 125 0.69 -7.67 -0.17
N ASP A 126 0.76 -6.41 0.24
CA ASP A 126 0.05 -5.88 1.42
C ASP A 126 -1.02 -4.85 1.04
N MET A 127 -2.03 -5.20 0.22
CA MET A 127 -3.38 -4.58 0.17
C MET A 127 -4.40 -5.42 -0.67
N LEU A 128 -5.68 -5.36 -0.27
CA LEU A 128 -6.93 -5.95 -0.86
C LEU A 128 -7.07 -5.85 -2.40
N PRO A 129 -7.96 -6.60 -3.09
CA PRO A 129 -8.77 -7.75 -2.65
C PRO A 129 -8.03 -9.10 -2.70
N GLU A 130 -7.01 -9.22 -3.55
CA GLU A 130 -6.36 -10.51 -3.81
C GLU A 130 -5.56 -11.02 -2.62
N ALA A 131 -5.10 -10.11 -1.74
CA ALA A 131 -4.50 -10.45 -0.47
C ALA A 131 -5.40 -11.33 0.42
N GLN A 132 -6.72 -11.23 0.26
CA GLN A 132 -7.69 -12.02 1.03
C GLN A 132 -8.06 -13.34 0.34
N THR A 133 -7.84 -13.45 -0.98
CA THR A 133 -8.22 -14.61 -1.79
C THR A 133 -7.04 -15.52 -2.15
N GLY A 134 -5.82 -15.16 -1.75
CA GLY A 134 -4.59 -15.91 -2.04
C GLY A 134 -4.04 -15.70 -3.44
N LEU A 135 -4.53 -14.70 -4.17
CA LEU A 135 -4.14 -14.37 -5.56
C LEU A 135 -3.11 -13.24 -5.63
N THR A 136 -2.27 -13.10 -4.61
CA THR A 136 -1.30 -12.00 -4.53
C THR A 136 -0.24 -12.13 -5.63
N GLY A 137 -0.06 -11.03 -6.38
CA GLY A 137 0.88 -10.96 -7.48
C GLY A 137 1.38 -9.56 -7.71
N ARG A 138 2.26 -9.37 -8.70
CA ARG A 138 2.71 -8.04 -9.15
C ARG A 138 1.53 -7.12 -9.49
N ALA A 139 0.46 -7.67 -10.04
CA ALA A 139 -0.78 -6.95 -10.35
C ALA A 139 -1.49 -6.41 -9.09
N SER A 140 -1.32 -7.04 -7.92
CA SER A 140 -1.86 -6.56 -6.64
C SER A 140 -1.10 -5.31 -6.17
N ASP A 141 0.22 -5.24 -6.39
CA ASP A 141 1.01 -4.04 -6.03
C ASP A 141 0.62 -2.84 -6.91
N VAL A 142 0.35 -3.08 -8.21
CA VAL A 142 -0.13 -2.03 -9.13
C VAL A 142 -1.51 -1.53 -8.72
N TYR A 143 -2.42 -2.44 -8.35
CA TYR A 143 -3.72 -2.07 -7.79
C TYR A 143 -3.59 -1.18 -6.54
N SER A 144 -2.70 -1.59 -5.63
CA SER A 144 -2.40 -0.83 -4.40
C SER A 144 -1.88 0.57 -4.72
N LEU A 145 -1.01 0.69 -5.72
CA LEU A 145 -0.52 1.98 -6.21
C LEU A 145 -1.68 2.83 -6.75
N GLY A 146 -2.58 2.26 -7.55
CA GLY A 146 -3.74 2.96 -8.07
C GLY A 146 -4.73 3.42 -6.98
N LEU A 147 -4.84 2.69 -5.87
CA LEU A 147 -5.55 3.17 -4.69
C LEU A 147 -4.86 4.37 -4.03
N VAL A 148 -3.52 4.36 -3.95
CA VAL A 148 -2.76 5.51 -3.45
C VAL A 148 -2.95 6.73 -4.36
N LEU A 149 -2.92 6.55 -5.69
CA LEU A 149 -3.24 7.61 -6.66
C LEU A 149 -4.64 8.18 -6.39
N PHE A 150 -5.64 7.30 -6.30
CA PHE A 150 -7.03 7.69 -6.05
C PHE A 150 -7.20 8.44 -4.73
N LEU A 151 -6.58 7.95 -3.66
CA LEU A 151 -6.65 8.57 -2.33
C LEU A 151 -5.98 9.94 -2.34
N LEU A 152 -4.81 10.11 -2.95
CA LEU A 152 -4.08 11.38 -2.93
C LEU A 152 -4.83 12.53 -3.60
N ASP A 153 -5.60 12.25 -4.65
CA ASP A 153 -6.35 13.28 -5.37
C ASP A 153 -7.72 13.55 -4.76
N ASN A 154 -8.34 12.57 -4.10
CA ASN A 154 -9.74 12.67 -3.65
C ASN A 154 -9.91 12.64 -2.12
N TYR A 155 -8.82 12.63 -1.34
CA TYR A 155 -8.83 12.39 0.10
C TYR A 155 -9.84 13.26 0.87
N GLN A 156 -9.86 14.56 0.59
CA GLN A 156 -10.70 15.53 1.30
C GLN A 156 -12.18 15.34 1.00
N ASP A 157 -12.52 15.00 -0.23
CA ASP A 157 -13.91 14.78 -0.62
C ASP A 157 -14.42 13.42 -0.12
N LEU A 158 -13.55 12.42 -0.03
CA LEU A 158 -13.84 11.14 0.62
C LEU A 158 -14.12 11.33 2.13
N LEU A 159 -13.32 12.16 2.82
CA LEU A 159 -13.54 12.48 4.23
C LEU A 159 -14.89 13.20 4.47
N LYS A 160 -15.23 14.20 3.67
CA LYS A 160 -16.50 14.92 3.76
C LYS A 160 -17.71 14.00 3.55
N ALA A 161 -17.55 12.98 2.71
CA ALA A 161 -18.59 11.99 2.44
C ALA A 161 -18.75 10.92 3.54
N GLY A 162 -17.96 10.98 4.63
CA GLY A 162 -18.07 10.04 5.76
C GLY A 162 -17.53 8.64 5.46
N ILE A 163 -16.69 8.52 4.42
CA ILE A 163 -16.18 7.25 3.91
C ILE A 163 -15.00 6.80 4.77
N THR A 164 -15.09 5.62 5.39
CA THR A 164 -13.96 5.03 6.12
C THR A 164 -13.12 4.14 5.20
N ALA A 165 -11.80 4.20 5.36
CA ALA A 165 -10.83 3.78 4.34
C ALA A 165 -10.59 2.28 4.19
N GLU A 166 -11.17 1.39 5.02
CA GLU A 166 -10.74 -0.03 5.08
C GLU A 166 -11.86 -1.05 4.86
N GLN A 167 -13.13 -0.75 5.19
CA GLN A 167 -14.24 -1.70 5.03
C GLN A 167 -15.16 -1.39 3.84
N GLU A 168 -15.04 -0.21 3.24
CA GLU A 168 -15.81 0.18 2.06
C GLU A 168 -15.03 0.04 0.75
N VAL A 169 -13.72 -0.21 0.83
CA VAL A 169 -12.83 -0.21 -0.35
C VAL A 169 -13.25 -1.25 -1.36
N LEU A 170 -13.61 -2.47 -0.93
CA LEU A 170 -13.94 -3.55 -1.87
C LEU A 170 -15.26 -3.28 -2.59
N THR A 171 -16.33 -2.98 -1.85
CA THR A 171 -17.65 -2.70 -2.43
C THR A 171 -17.64 -1.42 -3.26
N ARG A 172 -16.95 -0.35 -2.80
CA ARG A 172 -16.76 0.86 -3.60
C ARG A 172 -15.91 0.61 -4.82
N HIS A 173 -14.86 -0.20 -4.71
CA HIS A 173 -14.05 -0.56 -5.86
C HIS A 173 -14.87 -1.28 -6.92
N PHE A 174 -15.76 -2.20 -6.52
CA PHE A 174 -16.73 -2.83 -7.42
C PHE A 174 -17.76 -1.83 -7.97
N ALA A 175 -18.21 -0.88 -7.16
CA ALA A 175 -19.12 0.17 -7.60
C ALA A 175 -18.45 1.12 -8.61
N TYR A 176 -17.16 1.38 -8.49
CA TYR A 176 -16.43 2.32 -9.34
C TYR A 176 -15.94 1.66 -10.63
N SER A 177 -15.34 0.48 -10.50
CA SER A 177 -14.59 -0.18 -11.57
C SER A 177 -15.38 -1.34 -12.21
N GLY A 178 -16.55 -1.67 -11.66
CA GLY A 178 -17.38 -2.77 -12.12
C GLY A 178 -17.97 -2.59 -13.53
N PRO A 179 -18.50 -3.68 -14.12
CA PRO A 179 -18.80 -4.96 -13.46
C PRO A 179 -17.56 -5.82 -13.18
N VAL A 180 -17.64 -6.66 -12.15
CA VAL A 180 -16.57 -7.61 -11.81
C VAL A 180 -16.52 -8.73 -12.87
N PRO A 181 -15.37 -8.98 -13.50
CA PRO A 181 -15.27 -9.92 -14.60
C PRO A 181 -15.30 -11.37 -14.11
N GLU A 182 -15.88 -12.29 -14.90
CA GLU A 182 -16.09 -13.68 -14.46
C GLU A 182 -14.80 -14.45 -14.21
N ASN A 183 -13.73 -14.12 -14.94
CA ASN A 183 -12.42 -14.74 -14.79
C ASN A 183 -11.79 -14.49 -13.40
N LEU A 184 -12.14 -13.38 -12.73
CA LEU A 184 -11.69 -13.13 -11.36
C LEU A 184 -12.25 -14.19 -10.42
N TYR A 185 -13.52 -14.57 -10.56
CA TYR A 185 -14.13 -15.60 -9.71
C TYR A 185 -13.56 -16.99 -10.00
N THR A 186 -13.29 -17.33 -11.27
CA THR A 186 -12.72 -18.64 -11.61
C THR A 186 -11.32 -18.84 -11.04
N SER A 187 -10.61 -17.74 -10.81
CA SER A 187 -9.26 -17.75 -10.25
C SER A 187 -9.24 -18.02 -8.74
N ILE A 188 -10.36 -17.79 -8.03
CA ILE A 188 -10.43 -17.95 -6.56
C ILE A 188 -10.63 -19.44 -6.22
N PRO A 189 -9.68 -20.07 -5.51
CA PRO A 189 -9.78 -21.49 -5.16
C PRO A 189 -10.77 -21.75 -4.01
N ASP A 190 -10.96 -20.77 -3.12
CA ASP A 190 -11.84 -20.89 -1.96
C ASP A 190 -13.29 -20.51 -2.33
N GLU A 191 -14.22 -21.48 -2.21
CA GLU A 191 -15.63 -21.28 -2.56
C GLU A 191 -16.37 -20.31 -1.63
N ALA A 192 -15.97 -20.21 -0.36
CA ALA A 192 -16.58 -19.26 0.57
C ALA A 192 -16.18 -17.83 0.19
N TRP A 193 -14.91 -17.60 -0.14
CA TRP A 193 -14.43 -16.32 -0.65
C TRP A 193 -15.04 -15.97 -2.01
N LYS A 194 -15.16 -16.95 -2.93
CA LYS A 194 -15.83 -16.76 -4.22
C LYS A 194 -17.28 -16.31 -4.03
N THR A 195 -18.01 -16.95 -3.13
CA THR A 195 -19.40 -16.59 -2.79
C THR A 195 -19.49 -15.20 -2.16
N ALA A 196 -18.61 -14.89 -1.19
CA ALA A 196 -18.56 -13.58 -0.56
C ALA A 196 -18.28 -12.46 -1.57
N LEU A 197 -17.35 -12.69 -2.50
CA LEU A 197 -17.00 -11.73 -3.54
C LEU A 197 -18.16 -11.47 -4.50
N ARG A 198 -18.89 -12.53 -4.92
CA ARG A 198 -20.09 -12.40 -5.76
C ARG A 198 -21.19 -11.60 -5.05
N ASN A 199 -21.41 -11.84 -3.76
CA ASN A 199 -22.38 -11.07 -2.97
C ASN A 199 -22.00 -9.59 -2.88
N ALA A 200 -20.71 -9.29 -2.67
CA ALA A 200 -20.21 -7.92 -2.67
C ALA A 200 -20.37 -7.24 -4.04
N ALA A 201 -20.10 -7.95 -5.14
CA ALA A 201 -20.30 -7.45 -6.50
C ALA A 201 -21.77 -7.15 -6.79
N GLN A 202 -22.67 -8.05 -6.39
CA GLN A 202 -24.12 -7.85 -6.54
C GLN A 202 -24.60 -6.64 -5.73
N ALA A 203 -24.13 -6.48 -4.49
CA ALA A 203 -24.46 -5.31 -3.67
C ALA A 203 -23.99 -4.00 -4.33
N ALA A 204 -22.78 -3.98 -4.89
CA ALA A 204 -22.26 -2.84 -5.63
C ALA A 204 -23.08 -2.53 -6.89
N ASP A 205 -23.49 -3.55 -7.65
CA ASP A 205 -24.33 -3.37 -8.84
C ASP A 205 -25.73 -2.85 -8.50
N MET A 206 -26.32 -3.31 -7.39
CA MET A 206 -27.57 -2.77 -6.87
C MET A 206 -27.42 -1.29 -6.48
N GLU A 207 -26.31 -0.90 -5.86
CA GLU A 207 -26.06 0.50 -5.52
C GLU A 207 -25.90 1.35 -6.77
N VAL A 208 -25.14 0.89 -7.77
CA VAL A 208 -24.96 1.62 -9.03
C VAL A 208 -26.26 1.73 -9.83
N ALA A 209 -27.16 0.75 -9.74
CA ALA A 209 -28.48 0.86 -10.36
C ALA A 209 -29.28 2.05 -9.81
N VAL A 210 -29.12 2.36 -8.51
CA VAL A 210 -29.73 3.54 -7.86
C VAL A 210 -28.90 4.81 -8.11
N ARG A 211 -27.57 4.69 -8.16
CA ARG A 211 -26.61 5.79 -8.31
C ARG A 211 -25.64 5.52 -9.45
N PRO A 212 -26.04 5.69 -10.72
CA PRO A 212 -25.17 5.40 -11.87
C PRO A 212 -23.86 6.18 -11.84
N GLY A 213 -23.90 7.40 -11.30
CA GLY A 213 -22.75 8.28 -11.15
C GLY A 213 -21.61 7.76 -10.28
N LEU A 214 -21.75 6.59 -9.62
CA LEU A 214 -20.65 5.94 -8.91
C LEU A 214 -19.59 5.35 -9.85
N ARG A 215 -19.93 5.01 -11.11
CA ARG A 215 -18.96 4.40 -12.03
C ARG A 215 -17.85 5.40 -12.40
N LEU A 216 -16.59 4.97 -12.33
CA LEU A 216 -15.41 5.78 -12.69
C LEU A 216 -15.53 6.39 -14.08
N ARG A 217 -16.04 5.63 -15.06
CA ARG A 217 -16.31 6.12 -16.41
C ARG A 217 -17.32 7.28 -16.51
N ILE A 218 -18.09 7.56 -15.45
CA ILE A 218 -19.05 8.67 -15.40
C ILE A 218 -18.43 9.86 -14.66
N TRP A 219 -18.05 9.71 -13.39
CA TRP A 219 -17.50 10.84 -12.62
C TRP A 219 -16.08 11.21 -13.02
N GLY A 220 -15.29 10.24 -13.49
CA GLY A 220 -13.92 10.44 -13.99
C GLY A 220 -13.84 11.22 -15.30
N GLN A 221 -14.97 11.53 -15.96
CA GLN A 221 -15.00 12.42 -17.13
C GLN A 221 -14.57 13.86 -16.80
N GLN A 222 -14.48 14.21 -15.52
CA GLN A 222 -13.99 15.49 -15.04
C GLN A 222 -12.45 15.56 -14.99
N MET A 223 -11.77 14.43 -15.18
CA MET A 223 -10.31 14.31 -15.18
C MET A 223 -9.74 14.47 -16.59
N THR A 224 -8.43 14.72 -16.69
CA THR A 224 -7.73 14.62 -17.99
C THR A 224 -7.78 13.19 -18.49
N GLU A 225 -7.79 13.00 -19.82
CA GLU A 225 -7.80 11.67 -20.44
C GLU A 225 -6.63 10.79 -19.93
N PRO A 226 -5.37 11.27 -19.82
CA PRO A 226 -4.27 10.47 -19.27
C PRO A 226 -4.49 10.06 -17.81
N THR A 227 -5.13 10.91 -17.00
CA THR A 227 -5.41 10.61 -15.60
C THR A 227 -6.45 9.49 -15.47
N LEU A 228 -7.54 9.60 -16.25
CA LEU A 228 -8.59 8.59 -16.27
C LEU A 228 -8.08 7.24 -16.79
N ASP A 229 -7.25 7.25 -17.84
CA ASP A 229 -6.66 6.04 -18.43
C ASP A 229 -5.73 5.34 -17.43
N LEU A 230 -4.82 6.09 -16.78
CA LEU A 230 -3.92 5.54 -15.77
C LEU A 230 -4.72 4.92 -14.61
N LEU A 231 -5.68 5.66 -14.06
CA LEU A 231 -6.47 5.22 -12.92
C LEU A 231 -7.30 3.97 -13.25
N SER A 232 -7.90 3.93 -14.44
CA SER A 232 -8.67 2.78 -14.91
C SER A 232 -7.76 1.55 -15.13
N GLY A 233 -6.56 1.77 -15.69
CA GLY A 233 -5.59 0.71 -15.95
C GLY A 233 -4.96 0.13 -14.70
N THR A 234 -4.65 0.94 -13.68
CA THR A 234 -4.11 0.47 -12.40
C THR A 234 -5.15 -0.23 -11.55
N ASN A 235 -6.40 0.24 -11.60
CA ASN A 235 -7.53 -0.28 -10.81
C ASN A 235 -8.43 -1.22 -11.61
N ASN A 236 -7.92 -1.86 -12.67
CA ASN A 236 -8.71 -2.83 -13.42
C ASN A 236 -9.06 -4.04 -12.53
N LEU A 237 -10.33 -4.44 -12.50
CA LEU A 237 -10.77 -5.58 -11.69
C LEU A 237 -10.16 -6.91 -12.15
N ASP A 238 -9.84 -7.03 -13.43
CA ASP A 238 -9.10 -8.17 -13.97
C ASP A 238 -7.59 -7.99 -13.75
N PRO A 239 -6.94 -8.81 -12.91
CA PRO A 239 -5.49 -8.74 -12.69
C PRO A 239 -4.66 -8.91 -13.96
N GLU A 240 -5.15 -9.68 -14.94
CA GLU A 240 -4.43 -9.92 -16.20
C GLU A 240 -4.52 -8.72 -17.15
N ALA A 241 -5.58 -7.91 -17.02
CA ALA A 241 -5.77 -6.69 -17.80
C ALA A 241 -5.27 -5.42 -17.10
N ARG A 242 -4.71 -5.52 -15.88
CA ARG A 242 -4.06 -4.40 -15.19
C ARG A 242 -2.77 -3.99 -15.89
N LEU A 243 -2.47 -2.71 -15.84
CA LEU A 243 -1.16 -2.22 -16.24
C LEU A 243 -0.07 -2.90 -15.42
N THR A 244 1.06 -3.20 -16.07
CA THR A 244 2.29 -3.54 -15.36
C THR A 244 2.90 -2.27 -14.78
N ILE A 245 3.73 -2.40 -13.74
CA ILE A 245 4.42 -1.25 -13.16
C ILE A 245 5.31 -0.51 -14.18
N ARG A 246 5.84 -1.23 -15.18
CA ARG A 246 6.58 -0.64 -16.30
C ARG A 246 5.68 0.27 -17.15
N GLN A 247 4.50 -0.21 -17.52
CA GLN A 247 3.52 0.60 -18.27
C GLN A 247 3.04 1.80 -17.46
N VAL A 248 2.89 1.66 -16.14
CA VAL A 248 2.58 2.80 -15.26
C VAL A 248 3.69 3.85 -15.33
N LEU A 249 4.96 3.48 -15.25
CA LEU A 249 6.09 4.43 -15.28
C LEU A 249 6.29 5.09 -16.65
N GLU A 250 5.89 4.43 -17.73
CA GLU A 250 5.95 4.92 -19.11
C GLU A 250 4.67 5.69 -19.52
N HIS A 251 3.70 5.85 -18.62
CA HIS A 251 2.38 6.40 -18.95
C HIS A 251 2.41 7.91 -19.28
N PRO A 252 1.65 8.38 -20.30
CA PRO A 252 1.56 9.81 -20.66
C PRO A 252 1.12 10.75 -19.53
N PHE A 253 0.44 10.21 -18.51
CA PHE A 253 0.06 10.92 -17.30
C PHE A 253 1.22 11.71 -16.67
N TRP A 254 2.44 11.17 -16.68
CA TRP A 254 3.59 11.83 -16.08
C TRP A 254 4.07 13.07 -16.85
N GLU A 255 3.72 13.19 -18.13
CA GLU A 255 4.03 14.34 -18.97
C GLU A 255 2.95 15.43 -18.82
N ASP A 256 1.68 15.02 -18.81
CA ASP A 256 0.51 15.85 -18.56
C ASP A 256 0.62 16.52 -17.17
N ALA A 257 0.85 15.71 -16.14
CA ALA A 257 0.94 16.18 -14.76
C ALA A 257 2.20 17.03 -14.44
N ALA A 258 3.19 17.06 -15.33
CA ALA A 258 4.36 17.93 -15.22
C ALA A 258 4.17 19.29 -15.92
N SER A 259 3.11 19.43 -16.72
CA SER A 259 2.83 20.62 -17.54
C SER A 259 1.89 21.62 -16.85
N ASP A 260 1.27 21.23 -15.72
CA ASP A 260 0.41 22.03 -14.84
C ASP A 260 1.15 22.55 -13.58
#